data_AF-A0A534JJM1-F1
#
_entry.id   AF-A0A534JJM1-F1
#
_cell.length_a   1.000
_cell.length_b   1.000
_cell.length_c   1.000
_cell.angle_alpha   90.00
_cell.angle_beta   90.00
_cell.angle_gamma   90.00
#
_symmetry.space_group_name_H-M   'P 1'
#
loop_
_entity.id
_entity.type
_entity.pdbx_description
1 polymer ?
#
loop_
_entity_poly.entity_id
_entity_poly.type
_entity_poly.pdbx_seq_one_letter_code
_entity_poly.pdbx_strand_id
1 'polypeptide(L)'
;MAKEFVDLKRSGTIAKMFFSFVTPLILLSFTAWLVRYGFRVPVGFNSVFYGAMVGFFGVLLYNWLNSVDAMDHYETLPLGVPKVIRSKLAAFLVLSTGISSVFVVGVSVLNGDVRLLWLAFPVMLVTSVYMVVMTAYLTGLRTNSFLFDPGILAQFSVMAMLPDLGLTILSFTVDRDPVFTIAGISLVLAVLAIATLVLYRGIDGKWGRASFAE
;
A
#
# COMPACT_ATOMS: atom_id res chain seq x y z
N MET A 1 -4.27 13.97 12.81
CA MET A 1 -4.28 14.84 11.61
C MET A 1 -3.31 16.02 11.74
N ALA A 2 -3.65 17.16 12.38
CA ALA A 2 -2.77 18.34 12.39
C ALA A 2 -1.42 18.13 13.11
N LYS A 3 -1.43 17.44 14.26
CA LYS A 3 -0.21 17.09 15.01
C LYS A 3 0.72 16.17 14.22
N GLU A 4 0.19 15.09 13.65
CA GLU A 4 0.96 14.12 12.85
C GLU A 4 1.67 14.79 11.67
N PHE A 5 1.00 15.71 10.96
CA PHE A 5 1.61 16.43 9.84
C PHE A 5 2.76 17.35 10.28
N VAL A 6 2.63 17.98 11.46
CA VAL A 6 3.66 18.85 12.02
C VAL A 6 4.85 18.04 12.51
N ASP A 7 4.63 16.91 13.18
CA ASP A 7 5.70 16.03 13.66
C ASP A 7 6.45 15.35 12.50
N LEU A 8 5.73 14.97 11.44
CA LEU A 8 6.33 14.48 10.20
C LEU A 8 7.19 15.53 9.49
N LYS A 9 6.71 16.78 9.42
CA LYS A 9 7.45 17.90 8.82
C LYS A 9 8.68 18.28 9.67
N ARG A 10 8.56 18.22 11.00
CA ARG A 10 9.64 18.59 11.94
C ARG A 10 10.74 17.53 12.04
N SER A 11 10.41 16.24 11.91
CA SER A 11 11.41 15.16 11.96
C SER A 11 12.16 14.91 10.64
N GLY A 12 11.76 15.59 9.55
CA GLY A 12 12.35 15.36 8.22
C GLY A 12 12.04 13.97 7.65
N THR A 13 11.18 13.19 8.30
CA THR A 13 10.94 11.79 7.91
C THR A 13 10.11 11.66 6.64
N ILE A 14 9.38 12.71 6.23
CA ILE A 14 8.67 12.75 4.93
C ILE A 14 9.64 12.47 3.78
N ALA A 15 10.84 13.05 3.80
CA ALA A 15 11.84 12.81 2.76
C ALA A 15 12.33 11.35 2.78
N LYS A 16 12.62 10.80 3.97
CA LYS A 16 13.05 9.39 4.12
C LYS A 16 11.97 8.41 3.66
N MET A 17 10.71 8.65 4.05
CA MET A 17 9.55 7.90 3.59
C MET A 17 9.42 7.92 2.07
N PHE A 18 9.51 9.11 1.47
CA PHE A 18 9.47 9.27 0.01
C PHE A 18 10.59 8.47 -0.66
N PHE A 19 11.84 8.64 -0.24
CA PHE A 19 12.96 7.91 -0.83
C PHE A 19 12.85 6.40 -0.62
N SER A 20 12.49 5.91 0.56
CA SER A 20 12.31 4.49 0.81
C SER A 20 11.16 3.86 0.01
N PHE A 21 10.12 4.62 -0.32
CA PHE A 21 9.02 4.16 -1.15
C PHE A 21 9.35 4.20 -2.64
N VAL A 22 9.98 5.27 -3.10
CA VAL A 22 10.29 5.50 -4.51
C VAL A 22 11.48 4.66 -4.98
N THR A 23 12.46 4.40 -4.11
CA THR A 23 13.66 3.60 -4.44
C THR A 23 13.33 2.20 -4.99
N PRO A 24 12.54 1.34 -4.31
CA PRO A 24 12.21 0.01 -4.83
C PRO A 24 11.39 0.09 -6.13
N LEU A 25 10.55 1.11 -6.27
CA LEU A 25 9.74 1.33 -7.46
C LEU A 25 10.59 1.77 -8.67
N ILE A 26 11.59 2.62 -8.46
CA ILE A 26 12.58 2.98 -9.48
C ILE A 26 13.39 1.74 -9.86
N LEU A 27 13.84 0.96 -8.88
CA LEU A 27 14.60 -0.26 -9.14
C LEU A 27 13.78 -1.25 -9.97
N LEU A 28 12.51 -1.45 -9.61
CA LEU A 28 11.58 -2.29 -10.36
C LEU A 28 11.38 -1.78 -11.80
N SER A 29 11.22 -0.46 -11.97
CA SER A 29 11.09 0.16 -13.31
C SER A 29 12.37 0.00 -14.13
N PHE A 30 13.53 0.14 -13.50
CA PHE A 30 14.84 -0.05 -14.12
C PHE A 30 15.06 -1.51 -14.52
N THR A 31 14.71 -2.47 -13.66
CA THR A 31 14.78 -3.90 -13.99
C THR A 31 13.84 -4.24 -15.13
N ALA A 32 12.61 -3.74 -15.13
CA ALA A 32 11.67 -3.92 -16.23
C ALA A 32 12.24 -3.37 -17.56
N TRP A 33 12.82 -2.18 -17.53
CA TRP A 33 13.52 -1.57 -18.67
C TRP A 33 14.71 -2.44 -19.13
N LEU A 34 15.55 -2.91 -18.21
CA LEU A 34 16.71 -3.74 -18.51
C LEU A 34 16.30 -5.07 -19.15
N VAL A 35 15.22 -5.70 -18.68
CA VAL A 35 14.73 -6.95 -19.27
C VAL A 35 14.16 -6.71 -20.67
N ARG A 36 13.39 -5.63 -20.85
CA ARG A 36 12.78 -5.28 -22.14
C ARG A 36 13.82 -4.92 -23.20
N TYR A 37 14.77 -4.06 -22.87
CA TYR A 37 15.75 -3.53 -23.84
C TYR A 37 17.07 -4.30 -23.85
N GLY A 38 17.56 -4.74 -22.68
CA GLY A 38 18.82 -5.46 -22.54
C GLY A 38 18.69 -6.93 -22.95
N PHE A 39 17.70 -7.65 -22.42
CA PHE A 39 17.49 -9.07 -22.71
C PHE A 39 16.53 -9.33 -23.88
N ARG A 40 15.91 -8.29 -24.45
CA ARG A 40 14.92 -8.36 -25.55
C ARG A 40 13.76 -9.32 -25.27
N VAL A 41 13.45 -9.56 -23.99
CA VAL A 41 12.28 -10.33 -23.60
C VAL A 41 11.09 -9.37 -23.55
N PRO A 42 10.00 -9.63 -24.30
CA PRO A 42 8.82 -8.77 -24.28
C PRO A 42 8.05 -8.99 -22.98
N VAL A 43 8.50 -8.35 -21.89
CA VAL A 43 7.76 -8.34 -20.62
C VAL A 43 6.82 -7.14 -20.65
N GLY A 44 5.52 -7.42 -20.80
CA GLY A 44 4.46 -6.43 -20.89
C GLY A 44 4.07 -5.84 -19.54
N PHE A 45 5.02 -5.25 -18.80
CA PHE A 45 4.71 -4.56 -17.56
C PHE A 45 3.94 -3.26 -17.83
N ASN A 46 2.62 -3.32 -17.70
CA ASN A 46 1.72 -2.22 -17.98
C ASN A 46 1.47 -1.33 -16.74
N SER A 47 0.77 -0.21 -16.93
CA SER A 47 0.42 0.71 -15.83
C SER A 47 -0.37 0.06 -14.68
N VAL A 48 -1.16 -0.99 -14.95
CA VAL A 48 -1.97 -1.70 -13.95
C VAL A 48 -1.06 -2.47 -12.98
N PHE A 49 -0.04 -3.14 -13.50
CA PHE A 49 0.98 -3.81 -12.71
C PHE A 49 1.67 -2.83 -11.75
N TYR A 50 2.12 -1.68 -12.26
CA TYR A 50 2.72 -0.65 -11.43
C TYR A 50 1.75 -0.10 -10.39
N GLY A 51 0.47 0.07 -10.73
CA GLY A 51 -0.57 0.46 -9.77
C GLY A 51 -0.72 -0.55 -8.62
N ALA A 52 -0.69 -1.85 -8.91
CA ALA A 52 -0.74 -2.89 -7.88
C ALA A 52 0.51 -2.84 -6.96
N MET A 53 1.71 -2.81 -7.56
CA MET A 53 2.98 -2.76 -6.82
C MET A 53 3.10 -1.52 -5.93
N VAL A 54 2.62 -0.37 -6.41
CA VAL A 54 2.58 0.88 -5.63
C VAL A 54 1.72 0.71 -4.37
N GLY A 55 0.58 0.03 -4.47
CA GLY A 55 -0.25 -0.31 -3.31
C GLY A 55 0.44 -1.27 -2.35
N PHE A 56 1.14 -2.28 -2.87
CA PHE A 56 1.93 -3.21 -2.06
C PHE A 56 3.04 -2.52 -1.27
N PHE A 57 3.85 -1.70 -1.94
CA PHE A 57 4.91 -0.94 -1.29
C PHE A 57 4.37 0.13 -0.33
N GLY A 58 3.06 0.42 -0.34
CA GLY A 58 2.41 1.29 0.63
C GLY A 58 2.62 0.84 2.08
N VAL A 59 2.84 -0.45 2.32
CA VAL A 59 3.14 -0.99 3.66
C VAL A 59 4.46 -0.43 4.21
N LEU A 60 5.46 -0.18 3.35
CA LEU A 60 6.74 0.41 3.78
C LEU A 60 6.53 1.82 4.34
N LEU A 61 5.71 2.63 3.68
CA LEU A 61 5.35 3.96 4.15
C LEU A 61 4.63 3.88 5.51
N TYR A 62 3.78 2.87 5.71
CA TYR A 62 3.02 2.70 6.95
C TYR A 62 3.95 2.29 8.10
N ASN A 63 4.92 1.41 7.81
CA ASN A 63 5.93 1.02 8.78
C ASN A 63 6.76 2.23 9.25
N TRP A 64 7.25 3.07 8.32
CA TRP A 64 7.95 4.30 8.67
C TRP A 64 7.09 5.28 9.48
N LEU A 65 5.78 5.36 9.19
CA LEU A 65 4.87 6.25 9.92
C LEU A 65 4.70 5.82 11.38
N ASN A 66 4.75 4.52 11.64
CA ASN A 66 4.67 3.98 12.98
C ASN A 66 6.03 3.92 13.69
N SER A 67 7.15 3.97 12.96
CA SER A 67 8.49 3.96 13.56
C SER A 67 8.97 5.34 14.04
N VAL A 68 8.35 6.42 13.57
CA VAL A 68 8.74 7.81 13.91
C VAL A 68 8.12 8.29 15.22
N ASP A 69 6.97 7.74 15.59
CA ASP A 69 6.28 8.12 16.81
C ASP A 69 6.77 7.29 18.00
N ALA A 70 7.31 7.94 19.02
CA ALA A 70 7.50 7.31 20.33
C ALA A 70 6.13 7.05 20.96
N MET A 71 5.77 5.78 21.14
CA MET A 71 4.46 5.38 21.65
C MET A 71 4.15 5.92 23.05
N ASP A 72 5.20 6.23 23.82
CA ASP A 72 5.15 6.80 25.17
C ASP A 72 4.38 8.14 25.23
N HIS A 73 4.30 8.91 24.14
CA HIS A 73 3.57 10.18 24.13
C HIS A 73 2.05 10.02 24.01
N TYR A 74 1.55 8.88 23.53
CA TYR A 74 0.10 8.66 23.39
C TYR A 74 -0.59 8.23 24.69
N GLU A 75 0.17 7.75 25.68
CA GLU A 75 -0.35 7.38 27.01
C GLU A 75 -0.92 8.56 27.79
N THR A 76 -0.47 9.78 27.49
CA THR A 76 -0.90 11.02 28.16
C THR A 76 -2.20 11.59 27.59
N LEU A 77 -2.69 11.05 26.47
CA LEU A 77 -3.88 11.54 25.78
C LEU A 77 -5.08 10.61 26.08
N PRO A 78 -6.25 11.14 26.48
CA PRO A 78 -7.46 10.34 26.76
C PRO A 78 -8.13 9.88 25.45
N LEU A 79 -7.40 9.14 24.61
CA LEU A 79 -7.83 8.65 23.30
C LEU A 79 -7.68 7.13 23.25
N GLY A 80 -8.71 6.42 22.80
CA GLY A 80 -8.63 4.98 22.59
C GLY A 80 -7.73 4.62 21.41
N VAL A 81 -7.00 3.50 21.54
CA VAL A 81 -6.13 2.89 20.50
C VAL A 81 -6.77 2.89 19.09
N PRO A 82 -8.05 2.50 18.90
CA PRO A 82 -8.68 2.48 17.57
C PRO A 82 -8.83 3.87 16.93
N LYS A 83 -9.06 4.93 17.72
CA LYS A 83 -9.18 6.30 17.20
C LYS A 83 -7.85 6.83 16.67
N VAL A 84 -6.75 6.48 17.33
CA VAL A 84 -5.38 6.84 16.90
C VAL A 84 -5.03 6.10 15.61
N ILE A 85 -5.32 4.79 15.53
CA ILE A 85 -5.12 3.98 14.31
C ILE A 85 -5.86 4.59 13.12
N ARG A 86 -7.12 5.02 13.30
CA ARG A 86 -7.93 5.65 12.24
C ARG A 86 -7.37 7.01 11.79
N SER A 87 -6.88 7.84 12.71
CA SER A 87 -6.23 9.11 12.35
C SER A 87 -4.96 8.88 11.53
N LYS A 88 -4.11 7.93 11.97
CA LYS A 88 -2.88 7.54 11.27
C LYS A 88 -3.18 6.99 9.88
N LEU A 89 -4.17 6.11 9.76
CA LEU A 89 -4.66 5.59 8.47
C LEU A 89 -5.09 6.71 7.52
N ALA A 90 -5.82 7.71 8.01
CA ALA A 90 -6.27 8.82 7.18
C ALA A 90 -5.10 9.72 6.72
N ALA A 91 -4.20 10.07 7.63
CA ALA A 91 -3.00 10.85 7.30
C ALA A 91 -2.10 10.11 6.30
N PHE A 92 -1.94 8.79 6.51
CA PHE A 92 -1.24 7.90 5.61
C PHE A 92 -1.85 7.90 4.20
N LEU A 93 -3.17 7.73 4.10
CA LEU A 93 -3.84 7.63 2.81
C LEU A 93 -3.70 8.92 2.01
N VAL A 94 -3.80 10.08 2.66
CA VAL A 94 -3.59 11.37 1.99
C VAL A 94 -2.15 11.49 1.46
N LEU A 95 -1.15 11.15 2.28
CA LEU A 95 0.26 11.28 1.89
C LEU A 95 0.64 10.27 0.79
N SER A 96 0.24 9.00 0.97
CA SER A 96 0.55 7.92 0.03
C SER A 96 -0.15 8.10 -1.30
N THR A 97 -1.41 8.55 -1.34
CA THR A 97 -2.15 8.77 -2.59
C THR A 97 -1.45 9.78 -3.48
N GLY A 98 -0.94 10.88 -2.93
CA GLY A 98 -0.24 11.90 -3.70
C GLY A 98 1.04 11.37 -4.35
N ILE A 99 1.92 10.76 -3.55
CA ILE A 99 3.20 10.20 -4.02
C ILE A 99 2.95 9.09 -5.04
N SER A 100 2.01 8.19 -4.75
CA SER A 100 1.64 7.05 -5.60
C SER A 100 1.08 7.51 -6.95
N SER A 101 0.21 8.53 -6.95
CA SER A 101 -0.38 9.08 -8.18
C SER A 101 0.67 9.65 -9.12
N VAL A 102 1.61 10.44 -8.58
CA VAL A 102 2.73 11.01 -9.36
C VAL A 102 3.58 9.89 -9.96
N PHE A 103 3.86 8.85 -9.19
CA PHE A 103 4.66 7.71 -9.66
C PHE A 103 3.95 6.94 -10.79
N VAL A 104 2.67 6.57 -10.62
CA VAL A 104 1.91 5.82 -11.62
C VAL A 104 1.75 6.61 -12.92
N VAL A 105 1.52 7.92 -12.83
CA VAL A 105 1.48 8.81 -14.01
C VAL A 105 2.85 8.85 -14.69
N GLY A 106 3.92 9.06 -13.92
CA GLY A 106 5.29 9.09 -14.45
C GLY A 106 5.65 7.82 -15.22
N VAL A 107 5.41 6.65 -14.62
CA VAL A 107 5.69 5.36 -15.28
C VAL A 107 4.80 5.13 -16.50
N SER A 108 3.52 5.51 -16.44
CA SER A 108 2.61 5.37 -17.59
C SER A 108 3.05 6.22 -18.78
N VAL A 109 3.57 7.43 -18.54
CA VAL A 109 4.12 8.30 -19.59
C VAL A 109 5.41 7.70 -20.15
N LEU A 110 6.31 7.20 -19.29
CA LEU A 110 7.58 6.58 -19.71
C LEU A 110 7.37 5.32 -20.55
N ASN A 111 6.35 4.52 -20.22
CA ASN A 111 6.02 3.30 -20.95
C ASN A 111 5.16 3.53 -22.20
N GLY A 112 4.53 4.71 -22.33
CA GLY A 112 3.60 5.02 -23.42
C GLY A 112 2.18 4.47 -23.22
N ASP A 113 1.86 3.96 -22.03
CA ASP A 113 0.61 3.25 -21.69
C ASP A 113 -0.41 4.15 -20.99
N VAL A 114 -0.44 5.44 -21.34
CA VAL A 114 -1.33 6.46 -20.75
C VAL A 114 -2.81 6.04 -20.84
N ARG A 115 -3.18 5.24 -21.85
CA ARG A 115 -4.53 4.69 -22.02
C ARG A 115 -4.96 3.79 -20.87
N LEU A 116 -4.05 3.15 -20.13
CA LEU A 116 -4.36 2.26 -19.01
C LEU A 116 -4.46 2.99 -17.67
N LEU A 117 -4.21 4.30 -17.62
CA LEU A 117 -4.28 5.08 -16.40
C LEU A 117 -5.64 5.00 -15.71
N TRP A 118 -6.74 5.03 -16.47
CA TRP A 118 -8.09 4.95 -15.91
C TRP A 118 -8.33 3.64 -15.13
N LEU A 119 -7.61 2.57 -15.45
CA LEU A 119 -7.65 1.29 -14.74
C LEU A 119 -6.60 1.22 -13.63
N ALA A 120 -5.42 1.79 -13.86
CA ALA A 120 -4.33 1.82 -12.89
C ALA A 120 -4.65 2.64 -11.64
N PHE A 121 -5.38 3.76 -11.77
CA PHE A 121 -5.75 4.62 -10.63
C PHE A 121 -6.66 3.91 -9.61
N PRO A 122 -7.80 3.32 -10.00
CA PRO A 122 -8.63 2.54 -9.08
C PRO A 122 -7.86 1.38 -8.44
N VAL A 123 -7.02 0.68 -9.23
CA VAL A 123 -6.20 -0.41 -8.72
C VAL A 123 -5.27 0.09 -7.62
N MET A 124 -4.48 1.12 -7.91
CA MET A 124 -3.56 1.75 -6.96
C MET A 124 -4.27 2.20 -5.68
N LEU A 125 -5.43 2.84 -5.78
CA LEU A 125 -6.16 3.32 -4.61
C LEU A 125 -6.68 2.17 -3.74
N VAL A 126 -7.36 1.20 -4.35
CA VAL A 126 -7.95 0.07 -3.62
C VAL A 126 -6.87 -0.80 -2.99
N THR A 127 -5.78 -1.11 -3.73
CA THR A 127 -4.67 -1.90 -3.18
C THR A 127 -3.95 -1.16 -2.06
N SER A 128 -3.72 0.15 -2.20
CA SER A 128 -3.13 0.97 -1.13
C SER A 128 -3.98 0.95 0.13
N VAL A 129 -5.29 1.19 0.01
CA VAL A 129 -6.21 1.17 1.16
C VAL A 129 -6.25 -0.21 1.79
N TYR A 130 -6.38 -1.26 0.98
CA TYR A 130 -6.40 -2.65 1.45
C TYR A 130 -5.14 -3.00 2.23
N MET A 131 -3.97 -2.75 1.66
CA MET A 131 -2.69 -3.12 2.26
C MET A 131 -2.47 -2.44 3.60
N VAL A 132 -2.84 -1.16 3.71
CA VAL A 132 -2.64 -0.39 4.95
C VAL A 132 -3.66 -0.80 6.01
N VAL A 133 -4.93 -0.98 5.65
CA VAL A 133 -5.97 -1.44 6.58
C VAL A 133 -5.68 -2.87 7.06
N MET A 134 -5.22 -3.75 6.16
CA MET A 134 -4.78 -5.10 6.49
C MET A 134 -3.60 -5.09 7.44
N THR A 135 -2.58 -4.28 7.17
CA THR A 135 -1.42 -4.14 8.05
C THR A 135 -1.86 -3.61 9.42
N ALA A 136 -2.67 -2.56 9.46
CA ALA A 136 -3.22 -2.02 10.70
C ALA A 136 -4.07 -3.04 11.47
N TYR A 137 -4.82 -3.90 10.80
CA TYR A 137 -5.60 -4.97 11.44
C TYR A 137 -4.70 -6.07 12.04
N LEU A 138 -3.65 -6.46 11.33
CA LEU A 138 -2.72 -7.51 11.74
C LEU A 138 -1.81 -7.05 12.88
N THR A 139 -1.17 -5.88 12.73
CA THR A 139 -0.10 -5.42 13.62
C THR A 139 -0.54 -4.33 14.60
N GLY A 140 -1.72 -3.75 14.41
CA GLY A 140 -2.20 -2.62 15.21
C GLY A 140 -1.23 -1.44 15.18
N LEU A 141 -0.90 -0.95 16.37
CA LEU A 141 0.00 0.16 16.62
C LEU A 141 1.49 -0.24 16.70
N ARG A 142 1.81 -1.53 16.78
CA ARG A 142 3.18 -2.06 16.99
C ARG A 142 3.69 -2.83 15.76
N THR A 143 3.68 -2.17 14.60
CA THR A 143 4.14 -2.73 13.31
C THR A 143 5.51 -3.38 13.39
N ASN A 144 6.47 -2.72 14.05
CA ASN A 144 7.85 -3.19 14.08
C ASN A 144 8.05 -4.46 14.89
N SER A 145 7.20 -4.78 15.87
CA SER A 145 7.36 -6.01 16.66
C SER A 145 6.57 -7.18 16.05
N PHE A 146 5.35 -6.93 15.62
CA PHE A 146 4.48 -7.97 15.08
C PHE A 146 4.88 -8.46 13.67
N LEU A 147 5.61 -7.67 12.88
CA LEU A 147 6.15 -8.15 11.60
C LEU A 147 7.31 -9.13 11.74
N PHE A 148 7.97 -9.20 12.91
CA PHE A 148 8.98 -10.22 13.19
C PHE A 148 8.40 -11.51 13.76
N ASP A 149 7.11 -11.52 14.13
CA ASP A 149 6.42 -12.76 14.49
C ASP A 149 6.20 -13.58 13.20
N PRO A 150 6.77 -14.80 13.09
CA PRO A 150 6.64 -15.64 11.90
C PRO A 150 5.20 -15.92 11.51
N GLY A 151 4.28 -16.03 12.49
CA GLY A 151 2.87 -16.32 12.22
C GLY A 151 2.16 -15.16 11.55
N ILE A 152 2.37 -13.94 12.04
CA ILE A 152 1.77 -12.72 11.48
C ILE A 152 2.42 -12.38 10.15
N LEU A 153 3.74 -12.58 10.02
CA LEU A 153 4.45 -12.39 8.77
C LEU A 153 3.94 -13.34 7.67
N ALA A 154 3.68 -14.61 8.01
CA ALA A 154 3.11 -15.57 7.08
C ALA A 154 1.69 -15.17 6.63
N GLN A 155 0.84 -14.78 7.58
CA GLN A 155 -0.51 -14.28 7.27
C GLN A 155 -0.46 -13.03 6.38
N PHE A 156 0.38 -12.06 6.73
CA PHE A 156 0.62 -10.85 5.94
C PHE A 156 1.07 -11.20 4.53
N SER A 157 2.04 -12.10 4.39
CA SER A 157 2.59 -12.50 3.08
C SER A 157 1.51 -13.14 2.21
N VAL A 158 0.72 -14.07 2.74
CA VAL A 158 -0.35 -14.73 1.98
C VAL A 158 -1.42 -13.73 1.56
N MET A 159 -1.87 -12.87 2.49
CA MET A 159 -2.92 -11.89 2.21
C MET A 159 -2.45 -10.78 1.25
N ALA A 160 -1.17 -10.40 1.29
CA ALA A 160 -0.59 -9.43 0.37
C ALA A 160 -0.32 -10.02 -1.03
N MET A 161 0.27 -11.21 -1.10
CA MET A 161 0.69 -11.80 -2.38
C MET A 161 -0.49 -12.27 -3.22
N LEU A 162 -1.56 -12.78 -2.63
CA LEU A 162 -2.73 -13.27 -3.38
C LEU A 162 -3.35 -12.22 -4.33
N PRO A 163 -3.75 -11.03 -3.86
CA PRO A 163 -4.31 -10.01 -4.74
C PRO A 163 -3.28 -9.47 -5.73
N ASP A 164 -2.03 -9.30 -5.32
CA ASP A 164 -0.96 -8.80 -6.18
C ASP A 164 -0.63 -9.75 -7.33
N LEU A 165 -0.55 -11.05 -7.05
CA LEU A 165 -0.35 -12.06 -8.09
C LEU A 165 -1.54 -12.08 -9.05
N GLY A 166 -2.77 -12.01 -8.52
CA GLY A 166 -3.99 -11.95 -9.34
C GLY A 166 -3.99 -10.75 -10.28
N LEU A 167 -3.70 -9.55 -9.76
CA LEU A 167 -3.61 -8.32 -10.55
C LEU A 167 -2.46 -8.38 -11.56
N THR A 168 -1.32 -8.95 -11.18
CA THR A 168 -0.16 -9.11 -12.07
C THR A 168 -0.47 -10.02 -13.26
N ILE A 169 -1.09 -11.19 -13.01
CA ILE A 169 -1.49 -12.13 -14.06
C ILE A 169 -2.52 -11.50 -15.00
N LEU A 170 -3.53 -10.82 -14.44
CA LEU A 170 -4.53 -10.10 -15.23
C LEU A 170 -3.89 -8.98 -16.07
N SER A 171 -2.86 -8.32 -15.55
CA SER A 171 -2.13 -7.28 -16.26
C SER A 171 -1.53 -7.79 -17.57
N PHE A 172 -0.98 -9.01 -17.59
CA PHE A 172 -0.40 -9.60 -18.81
C PHE A 172 -1.45 -10.03 -19.84
N THR A 173 -2.71 -10.16 -19.45
CA THR A 173 -3.81 -10.59 -20.33
C THR A 173 -4.51 -9.41 -21.01
N VAL A 174 -4.18 -8.17 -20.62
CA VAL A 174 -4.78 -6.92 -21.13
C VAL A 174 -4.84 -6.86 -22.66
N ASP A 175 -3.75 -7.21 -23.34
CA ASP A 175 -3.64 -7.05 -24.80
C ASP A 175 -4.39 -8.13 -25.58
N ARG A 176 -4.68 -9.28 -24.94
CA ARG A 176 -5.36 -10.41 -25.58
C ARG A 176 -6.88 -10.28 -25.49
N ASP A 177 -7.40 -10.03 -24.29
CA ASP A 177 -8.84 -10.00 -24.01
C ASP A 177 -9.19 -8.87 -23.03
N PRO A 178 -9.41 -7.63 -23.51
CA PRO A 178 -9.59 -6.47 -22.64
C PRO A 178 -10.85 -6.58 -21.77
N VAL A 179 -11.94 -7.17 -22.28
CA VAL A 179 -13.19 -7.34 -21.53
C VAL A 179 -12.99 -8.29 -20.34
N PHE A 180 -12.31 -9.41 -20.55
CA PHE A 180 -12.01 -10.37 -19.50
C PHE A 180 -11.12 -9.75 -18.42
N THR A 181 -10.08 -9.02 -18.83
CA THR A 181 -9.18 -8.36 -17.88
C THR A 181 -9.87 -7.28 -17.07
N ILE A 182 -10.70 -6.43 -17.69
CA ILE A 182 -11.45 -5.38 -16.97
C ILE A 182 -12.42 -6.03 -15.97
N ALA A 183 -13.13 -7.10 -16.36
CA ALA A 183 -14.03 -7.82 -15.46
C ALA A 183 -13.27 -8.47 -14.30
N GLY A 184 -12.14 -9.12 -14.58
CA GLY A 184 -11.27 -9.74 -13.58
C GLY A 184 -10.70 -8.72 -12.59
N ILE A 185 -10.19 -7.59 -13.08
CA ILE A 185 -9.68 -6.52 -12.21
C ILE A 185 -10.82 -5.95 -11.36
N SER A 186 -11.99 -5.69 -11.96
CA SER A 186 -13.14 -5.18 -11.22
C SER A 186 -13.59 -6.14 -10.10
N LEU A 187 -13.56 -7.45 -10.37
CA LEU A 187 -13.86 -8.47 -9.37
C LEU A 187 -12.83 -8.45 -8.24
N VAL A 188 -11.53 -8.42 -8.56
CA VAL A 188 -10.47 -8.35 -7.54
C VAL A 188 -10.61 -7.08 -6.70
N LEU A 189 -10.88 -5.93 -7.32
CA LEU A 189 -11.10 -4.67 -6.61
C LEU A 189 -12.33 -4.73 -5.70
N ALA A 190 -13.41 -5.36 -6.15
CA ALA A 190 -14.60 -5.55 -5.31
C ALA A 190 -14.31 -6.44 -4.11
N VAL A 191 -13.58 -7.55 -4.31
CA VAL A 191 -13.16 -8.46 -3.22
C VAL A 191 -12.26 -7.72 -2.23
N LEU A 192 -11.27 -6.98 -2.73
CA LEU A 192 -10.36 -6.19 -1.89
C LEU A 192 -11.13 -5.12 -1.10
N ALA A 193 -12.05 -4.40 -1.73
CA ALA A 193 -12.86 -3.38 -1.05
C ALA A 193 -13.74 -4.00 0.05
N ILE A 194 -14.38 -5.15 -0.20
CA ILE A 194 -15.15 -5.89 0.81
C ILE A 194 -14.23 -6.33 1.95
N ALA A 195 -13.08 -6.92 1.63
CA ALA A 195 -12.10 -7.34 2.63
C ALA A 195 -11.62 -6.15 3.48
N THR A 196 -11.32 -5.00 2.86
CA THR A 196 -10.99 -3.76 3.56
C THR A 196 -12.08 -3.35 4.53
N LEU A 197 -13.36 -3.37 4.12
CA LEU A 197 -14.48 -3.00 4.99
C LEU A 197 -14.63 -3.95 6.18
N VAL A 198 -14.47 -5.27 5.95
CA VAL A 198 -14.51 -6.29 6.99
C VAL A 198 -13.37 -6.09 7.99
N LEU A 199 -12.14 -5.92 7.50
CA LEU A 199 -10.96 -5.67 8.32
C LEU A 199 -11.09 -4.36 9.11
N TYR A 200 -11.55 -3.29 8.46
CA TYR A 200 -11.74 -1.98 9.10
C TYR A 200 -12.75 -2.02 10.25
N ARG A 201 -13.86 -2.74 10.07
CA ARG A 201 -14.83 -2.97 11.16
C ARG A 201 -14.26 -3.90 12.24
N GLY A 202 -13.46 -4.88 11.84
CA GLY A 202 -12.78 -5.81 12.74
C GLY A 202 -11.73 -5.14 13.66
N ILE A 203 -11.19 -3.97 13.27
CA ILE A 203 -10.22 -3.22 14.10
C ILE A 203 -10.82 -2.89 15.47
N ASP A 204 -12.08 -2.45 15.54
CA ASP A 204 -12.72 -2.07 16.81
C ASP A 204 -12.93 -3.29 17.73
N GLY A 205 -13.28 -4.44 17.14
CA GLY A 205 -13.47 -5.69 17.89
C GLY A 205 -12.17 -6.30 18.40
N LYS A 206 -11.11 -6.27 17.57
CA LYS A 206 -9.81 -6.88 17.89
C LYS A 206 -8.98 -6.00 18.83
N TRP A 207 -8.97 -4.69 18.61
CA TRP A 207 -8.10 -3.74 19.34
C TRP A 207 -8.85 -2.87 20.34
N GLY A 208 -10.18 -3.02 20.47
CA GLY A 208 -10.99 -2.22 21.41
C GLY A 208 -10.66 -2.44 22.89
N ARG A 209 -9.99 -3.54 23.25
CA ARG A 209 -9.53 -3.86 24.61
C ARG A 209 -8.02 -3.71 24.82
N ALA A 210 -7.27 -3.32 23.78
CA ALA A 210 -5.82 -3.24 23.86
C ALA A 210 -5.38 -2.00 24.66
N SER A 211 -4.47 -2.23 25.62
CA SER A 211 -3.77 -1.18 26.37
C SER A 211 -2.60 -0.64 25.57
N PHE A 212 -2.20 0.62 25.81
CA PHE A 212 -0.97 1.18 25.22
C PHE A 212 0.31 0.55 25.81
N ALA A 213 0.20 -0.07 26.99
CA ALA A 213 1.32 -0.45 27.85
C ALA A 213 1.86 -1.90 27.71
N GLU A 214 1.32 -2.75 26.82
CA GLU A 214 1.78 -4.16 26.68
C GLU A 214 2.65 -4.38 25.45
#